data_AF-A0A7C2ALG6-F1
#
_entry.id   AF-A0A7C2ALG6-F1
#
_cell.length_a   1.000
_cell.length_b   1.000
_cell.length_c   1.000
_cell.angle_alpha   90.00
_cell.angle_beta   90.00
_cell.angle_gamma   90.00
#
_symmetry.space_group_name_H-M   'P 1'
#
loop_
_entity.id
_entity.type
_entity.pdbx_description
1 polymer ?
#
loop_
_entity_poly.entity_id
_entity_poly.type
_entity_poly.pdbx_seq_one_letter_code
_entity_poly.pdbx_strand_id
1 'polypeptide(L)'
;MPVKRLNIELPLDQYEFLRKEATARGIAISRLIRELIAKHRQSLTEELKKTYKNDPWFRRRGSFDGPDDLAEKHDFYLYGKNR
;
A
#
# COMPACT_ATOMS: atom_id res chain seq x y z
N MET A 1 1.07 3.67 -11.08
CA MET A 1 1.17 3.14 -9.70
C MET A 1 -0.24 2.90 -9.18
N PRO A 2 -0.51 1.83 -8.40
CA PRO A 2 -1.81 1.65 -7.78
C PRO A 2 -2.09 2.82 -6.82
N VAL A 3 -3.24 3.47 -6.95
CA VAL A 3 -3.66 4.61 -6.12
C VAL A 3 -4.84 4.16 -5.26
N LYS A 4 -4.74 4.33 -3.94
CA LYS A 4 -5.83 4.08 -3.00
C LYS A 4 -6.43 5.42 -2.55
N ARG A 5 -7.76 5.56 -2.64
CA ARG A 5 -8.47 6.72 -2.10
C ARG A 5 -8.59 6.57 -0.58
N LEU A 6 -8.26 7.63 0.15
CA LEU A 6 -8.35 7.71 1.60
C LEU A 6 -9.03 9.02 1.95
N ASN A 7 -10.06 8.95 2.80
CA ASN A 7 -10.67 10.13 3.41
C ASN A 7 -10.02 10.31 4.78
N ILE A 8 -9.59 11.54 5.08
CA ILE A 8 -9.00 11.90 6.37
C ILE A 8 -9.80 13.04 6.97
N GLU A 9 -10.03 12.97 8.27
CA GLU A 9 -10.56 14.08 9.04
C GLU A 9 -9.39 14.98 9.47
N LEU A 10 -9.54 16.28 9.26
CA LEU A 10 -8.56 17.28 9.63
C LEU A 10 -9.24 18.35 10.48
N PRO A 11 -8.61 18.79 11.59
CA PRO A 11 -9.04 19.99 12.29
C PRO A 11 -9.12 21.18 11.32
N LEU A 12 -10.12 22.04 11.52
CA LEU A 12 -10.40 23.16 10.62
C LEU A 12 -9.17 24.06 10.41
N ASP A 13 -8.47 24.38 11.49
CA ASP A 13 -7.28 25.24 11.46
C ASP A 13 -6.16 24.66 10.58
N GLN A 14 -5.98 23.33 10.60
CA GLN A 14 -4.99 22.65 9.78
C GLN A 14 -5.39 22.67 8.30
N TYR A 15 -6.69 22.50 8.01
CA TYR A 15 -7.20 22.62 6.66
C TYR A 15 -7.02 24.04 6.10
N GLU A 16 -7.33 25.07 6.90
CA GLU A 16 -7.14 26.45 6.48
C GLU A 16 -5.68 26.79 6.20
N PHE A 17 -4.77 26.32 7.05
CA PHE A 17 -3.34 26.46 6.83
C PHE A 17 -2.91 25.82 5.51
N LEU A 18 -3.28 24.56 5.28
CA LEU A 18 -2.96 23.83 4.04
C LEU A 18 -3.52 24.54 2.81
N ARG A 19 -4.74 25.08 2.91
CA ARG A 19 -5.38 25.83 1.82
C ARG A 19 -4.60 27.10 1.50
N LYS A 20 -4.26 27.92 2.50
CA LYS A 20 -3.49 29.16 2.31
C LYS A 20 -2.12 28.88 1.70
N GLU A 21 -1.43 27.87 2.21
CA GLU A 21 -0.11 27.47 1.70
C GLU A 21 -0.19 26.95 0.26
N ALA A 22 -1.15 26.09 -0.05
CA ALA A 22 -1.36 25.56 -1.39
C ALA A 22 -1.67 26.69 -2.39
N THR A 23 -2.51 27.65 -2.01
CA THR A 23 -2.82 28.84 -2.82
C THR A 23 -1.59 29.71 -3.05
N ALA A 24 -0.82 30.01 -2.00
CA ALA A 24 0.40 30.82 -2.13
C ALA A 24 1.43 30.18 -3.06
N ARG A 25 1.49 28.85 -3.10
CA ARG A 25 2.39 28.07 -3.98
C ARG A 25 1.82 27.77 -5.36
N GLY A 26 0.54 28.08 -5.62
CA GLY A 26 -0.13 27.75 -6.88
C GLY A 26 -0.28 26.25 -7.14
N ILE A 27 -0.36 25.41 -6.09
CA ILE A 27 -0.48 23.96 -6.22
C ILE A 27 -1.76 23.43 -5.58
N ALA A 28 -2.17 22.22 -5.96
CA ALA A 28 -3.28 21.55 -5.32
C ALA A 28 -2.92 21.10 -3.89
N ILE A 29 -3.88 21.17 -2.96
CA ILE A 29 -3.73 20.67 -1.58
C ILE A 29 -3.26 19.19 -1.57
N SER A 30 -3.79 18.37 -2.48
CA SER A 30 -3.37 16.96 -2.60
C SER A 30 -1.89 16.80 -2.99
N ARG A 31 -1.32 17.73 -3.76
CA ARG A 31 0.11 17.75 -4.09
C ARG A 31 0.93 18.15 -2.87
N LEU A 32 0.51 19.20 -2.15
CA LEU A 32 1.16 19.65 -0.93
C LEU A 32 1.21 18.53 0.13
N ILE A 33 0.09 17.83 0.36
CA ILE A 33 0.03 16.69 1.28
C ILE A 33 1.02 15.59 0.86
N ARG A 34 1.10 15.26 -0.43
CA ARG A 34 2.06 14.26 -0.93
C ARG A 34 3.52 14.69 -0.72
N GLU A 35 3.83 15.97 -0.91
CA GLU A 35 5.17 16.53 -0.66
C GLU A 35 5.53 16.47 0.83
N LEU A 36 4.59 16.81 1.72
CA LEU A 36 4.77 16.70 3.17
C LEU A 36 5.01 15.25 3.61
N ILE A 37 4.23 14.30 3.08
CA ILE A 37 4.43 12.87 3.34
C ILE A 37 5.81 12.41 2.85
N ALA A 38 6.23 12.84 1.65
CA ALA A 38 7.53 12.48 1.09
C ALA A 38 8.68 13.05 1.94
N LYS A 39 8.58 14.31 2.38
CA LYS A 39 9.55 14.96 3.26
C LYS A 39 9.62 14.25 4.61
N HIS A 40 8.47 13.93 5.22
CA HIS A 40 8.44 13.20 6.47
C HIS A 40 9.06 11.80 6.34
N ARG A 41 8.79 11.09 5.23
CA ARG A 41 9.39 9.77 4.95
C ARG A 41 10.92 9.80 4.93
N GLN A 42 11.54 10.88 4.48
CA GLN A 42 13.01 11.00 4.48
C GLN A 42 13.59 10.97 5.89
N SER A 43 12.86 11.51 6.88
CA SER A 43 13.27 11.54 8.29
C SER A 43 13.04 10.24 9.07
N LEU A 44 12.35 9.26 8.48
CA LEU A 44 12.04 7.99 9.14
C LEU A 44 13.16 6.96 8.98
N THR A 45 13.19 5.98 9.88
CA THR A 45 14.07 4.81 9.81
C THR A 45 13.77 3.94 8.58
N GLU A 46 14.77 3.19 8.11
CA GLU A 46 14.63 2.31 6.94
C GLU A 46 13.54 1.25 7.10
N GLU A 47 13.25 0.82 8.33
CA GLU A 47 12.17 -0.13 8.62
C GLU A 47 10.79 0.41 8.26
N LEU A 48 10.51 1.69 8.57
CA LEU A 48 9.25 2.35 8.22
C LEU A 48 9.18 2.71 6.73
N LYS A 49 10.32 2.74 6.02
CA LYS A 49 10.36 2.94 4.57
C LYS A 49 10.10 1.65 3.80
N LYS A 50 10.21 0.47 4.43
CA LYS A 50 9.89 -0.83 3.81
C LYS A 50 8.47 -0.80 3.28
N THR A 51 8.34 -0.94 1.96
CA THR A 51 7.03 -1.06 1.30
C THR A 51 6.65 -2.53 1.28
N TYR A 52 5.35 -2.87 1.25
CA TYR A 52 4.88 -4.25 1.09
C TYR A 52 5.57 -4.98 -0.09
N LYS A 53 5.92 -4.28 -1.17
CA LYS A 53 6.68 -4.86 -2.31
C LYS A 53 8.13 -5.24 -2.00
N ASN A 54 8.73 -4.61 -1.00
CA ASN A 54 10.11 -4.82 -0.55
C ASN A 54 10.18 -5.72 0.69
N ASP A 55 9.04 -6.19 1.20
CA ASP A 55 8.98 -7.19 2.24
C ASP A 55 9.40 -8.56 1.65
N PRO A 56 10.49 -9.18 2.15
CA PRO A 56 10.92 -10.51 1.72
C PRO A 56 9.82 -11.57 1.84
N TRP A 57 8.91 -11.43 2.80
CA TRP A 57 7.78 -12.35 2.99
C TRP A 57 6.67 -12.12 1.96
N PHE A 58 6.42 -10.87 1.57
CA PHE A 58 5.47 -10.57 0.50
C PHE A 58 6.01 -11.02 -0.86
N ARG A 59 7.33 -10.94 -1.11
CA ARG A 59 7.96 -11.53 -2.31
C ARG A 59 7.87 -13.05 -2.36
N ARG A 60 7.70 -13.75 -1.21
CA ARG A 60 7.40 -15.18 -1.18
C ARG A 60 5.94 -15.52 -1.51
N ARG A 61 5.03 -14.54 -1.63
CA ARG A 61 3.68 -14.83 -2.18
C ARG A 61 3.86 -15.23 -3.64
N GLY A 62 3.52 -16.49 -3.94
CA GLY A 62 3.76 -17.11 -5.25
C GLY A 62 4.93 -18.11 -5.25
N SER A 63 5.64 -18.32 -4.14
CA SER A 63 6.64 -19.39 -4.00
C SER A 63 6.01 -20.75 -3.67
N PHE A 64 4.79 -20.99 -4.15
CA PHE A 64 4.18 -22.31 -4.16
C PHE A 64 4.10 -22.72 -5.62
N ASP A 65 4.98 -23.64 -6.01
CA ASP A 65 4.90 -24.31 -7.30
C ASP A 65 3.81 -25.38 -7.18
N GLY A 66 2.57 -24.97 -7.49
CA GLY A 66 1.37 -25.75 -7.28
C GLY A 66 0.42 -25.56 -8.47
N PRO A 67 -0.40 -26.57 -8.79
CA PRO A 67 -1.29 -26.51 -9.93
C PRO A 67 -2.27 -25.33 -9.82
N ASP A 68 -2.43 -24.59 -10.92
CA ASP A 68 -3.29 -23.39 -11.02
C ASP A 68 -4.77 -23.70 -10.73
N ASP A 69 -5.19 -24.94 -10.99
CA ASP A 69 -6.54 -25.42 -10.74
C ASP A 69 -6.53 -26.59 -9.75
N LEU A 70 -6.88 -26.28 -8.49
CA LEU A 70 -7.05 -27.27 -7.43
C LEU A 70 -8.43 -27.97 -7.51
N ALA A 71 -9.36 -27.48 -8.32
CA ALA A 71 -10.71 -28.05 -8.47
C ALA A 71 -10.70 -29.31 -9.32
N GLU A 72 -9.85 -29.40 -10.36
CA GLU A 72 -9.77 -30.58 -11.24
C GLU A 72 -9.41 -31.89 -10.50
N LYS A 73 -8.65 -31.79 -9.42
CA LYS A 73 -8.17 -32.94 -8.63
C LYS A 73 -8.52 -32.81 -7.15
N HIS A 74 -9.56 -32.04 -6.85
CA HIS A 74 -10.01 -31.74 -5.49
C HIS A 74 -10.14 -33.01 -4.62
N ASP A 75 -10.77 -34.05 -5.16
CA ASP A 75 -10.96 -35.32 -4.46
C ASP A 75 -9.62 -36.08 -4.26
N PHE A 76 -8.73 -36.03 -5.25
CA PHE A 76 -7.39 -36.63 -5.13
C PHE A 76 -6.53 -35.91 -4.08
N TYR A 77 -6.63 -34.58 -3.99
CA TYR A 77 -5.88 -33.79 -3.01
C TYR A 77 -6.40 -33.97 -1.58
N LEU A 78 -7.70 -34.16 -1.40
CA LEU A 78 -8.31 -34.31 -0.07
C LEU A 78 -8.28 -35.75 0.46
N TYR A 79 -8.50 -36.73 -0.40
CA TYR A 79 -8.71 -38.12 0.03
C TYR A 79 -7.57 -39.07 -0.36
N GLY A 80 -6.60 -38.60 -1.15
CA GLY A 80 -5.51 -39.42 -1.68
C GLY A 80 -5.99 -40.56 -2.59
N LYS A 81 -5.06 -41.36 -3.11
CA LYS A 81 -5.39 -42.62 -3.81
C LYS A 81 -5.82 -43.66 -2.78
N ASN A 82 -7.10 -43.71 -2.45
CA ASN A 82 -7.65 -44.89 -1.79
C ASN A 82 -7.98 -45.96 -2.84
N ARG A 83 -7.03 -46.92 -2.94
CA ARG A 83 -7.00 -48.16 -3.72
C ARG A 83 -6.74 -48.06 -5.22
#